data_AF-A0A3E0KFJ4-F1
#
_entry.id   AF-A0A3E0KFJ4-F1
#
_cell.length_a   1.000
_cell.length_b   1.000
_cell.length_c   1.000
_cell.angle_alpha   90.00
_cell.angle_beta   90.00
_cell.angle_gamma   90.00
#
_symmetry.space_group_name_H-M   'P 1'
#
loop_
_entity.id
_entity.type
_entity.pdbx_description
1 polymer ?
#
loop_
_entity_poly.entity_id
_entity_poly.type
_entity_poly.pdbx_seq_one_letter_code
_entity_poly.pdbx_strand_id
1 'polypeptide(L)'
;MAAEGELLARRALERVAEEGRRRAYEHVAGVVELALGAAPEQLDVRWRPDGGIEGIDATVGPADGPVDADRAVRLIAGYLGLRPEQVRVRAAEHGGQGGMQR
;
A
#
# COMPACT_ATOMS: atom_id res chain seq x y z
N MET A 1 17.74 -5.42 38.19
CA MET A 1 16.33 -5.77 37.89
C MET A 1 15.58 -4.70 37.09
N ALA A 2 15.85 -3.39 37.22
CA ALA A 2 15.13 -2.37 36.43
C ALA A 2 15.38 -2.42 34.90
N ALA A 3 16.61 -2.76 34.47
CA ALA A 3 17.00 -2.75 33.05
C ALA A 3 16.31 -3.84 32.19
N GLU A 4 16.01 -5.01 32.74
CA GLU A 4 15.30 -6.08 32.01
C GLU A 4 13.81 -5.74 31.83
N GLY A 5 13.18 -5.13 32.84
CA GLY A 5 11.79 -4.68 32.75
C GLY A 5 11.60 -3.58 31.69
N GLU A 6 12.55 -2.65 31.59
CA GLU A 6 12.53 -1.58 30.59
C GLU A 6 12.70 -2.12 29.16
N LEU A 7 13.62 -3.07 28.95
CA LEU A 7 13.82 -3.72 27.65
C LEU A 7 12.57 -4.52 27.21
N LEU A 8 11.93 -5.24 28.15
CA LEU A 8 10.70 -5.98 27.87
C LEU A 8 9.53 -5.05 27.52
N ALA A 9 9.37 -3.96 28.26
CA ALA A 9 8.35 -2.95 27.97
C ALA A 9 8.56 -2.32 26.59
N ARG A 10 9.81 -2.00 26.22
CA ARG A 10 10.15 -1.47 24.90
C ARG A 10 9.81 -2.44 23.77
N ARG A 11 10.22 -3.71 23.90
CA ARG A 11 9.89 -4.76 22.92
C ARG A 11 8.38 -4.99 22.79
N ALA A 12 7.63 -4.91 23.90
CA ALA A 12 6.18 -5.04 23.87
C ALA A 12 5.53 -3.90 23.07
N LEU A 13 5.97 -2.66 23.29
CA LEU A 13 5.50 -1.50 22.53
C LEU A 13 5.87 -1.59 21.05
N GLU A 14 7.08 -2.04 20.72
CA GLU A 14 7.52 -2.29 19.35
C GLU A 14 6.61 -3.31 18.64
N ARG A 15 6.28 -4.42 19.30
CA ARG A 15 5.36 -5.43 18.74
C ARG A 15 3.95 -4.90 18.54
N VAL A 16 3.43 -4.08 19.45
CA VAL A 16 2.11 -3.44 19.30
C VAL A 16 2.11 -2.49 18.10
N ALA A 17 3.20 -1.72 17.91
CA ALA A 17 3.34 -0.84 16.76
C ALA A 17 3.46 -1.60 15.44
N GLU A 18 4.17 -2.73 15.42
CA GLU A 18 4.25 -3.63 14.25
C GLU A 18 2.88 -4.22 13.91
N GLU A 19 2.16 -4.74 14.90
CA GLU A 19 0.82 -5.31 14.74
C GLU A 19 -0.18 -4.24 14.23
N GLY A 20 -0.10 -3.02 14.77
CA GLY A 20 -0.89 -1.88 14.31
C GLY A 20 -0.59 -1.54 12.84
N ARG A 21 0.69 -1.48 12.45
CA ARG A 21 1.09 -1.24 11.06
C ARG A 21 0.64 -2.36 10.13
N ARG A 22 0.70 -3.62 10.56
CA ARG A 22 0.20 -4.75 9.78
C ARG A 22 -1.30 -4.62 9.51
N ARG A 23 -2.10 -4.37 10.53
CA ARG A 23 -3.56 -4.20 10.37
C ARG A 23 -3.92 -3.00 9.51
N ALA A 24 -3.18 -1.90 9.67
CA ALA A 24 -3.35 -0.74 8.81
C ALA A 24 -3.01 -1.06 7.35
N TYR A 25 -1.92 -1.80 7.10
CA TYR A 25 -1.57 -2.27 5.77
C TYR A 25 -2.66 -3.18 5.16
N GLU A 26 -3.17 -4.16 5.92
CA GLU A 26 -4.26 -5.04 5.49
C GLU A 26 -5.52 -4.24 5.12
N HIS A 27 -5.85 -3.23 5.92
CA HIS A 27 -6.97 -2.33 5.62
C HIS A 27 -6.75 -1.55 4.33
N VAL A 28 -5.56 -0.99 4.12
CA VAL A 28 -5.19 -0.29 2.88
C VAL A 28 -5.26 -1.23 1.68
N ALA A 29 -4.73 -2.45 1.81
CA ALA A 29 -4.77 -3.45 0.74
C ALA A 29 -6.20 -3.77 0.33
N GLY A 30 -7.11 -3.95 1.29
CA GLY A 30 -8.53 -4.17 0.99
C GLY A 30 -9.19 -2.98 0.27
N VAL A 31 -8.87 -1.75 0.66
CA VAL A 31 -9.38 -0.53 -0.03
C VAL A 31 -8.86 -0.45 -1.46
N VAL A 32 -7.58 -0.73 -1.65
CA VAL A 32 -6.92 -0.73 -2.96
C VAL A 32 -7.54 -1.79 -3.86
N GLU A 33 -7.68 -3.02 -3.38
CA GLU A 33 -8.34 -4.12 -4.11
C GLU A 33 -9.77 -3.75 -4.52
N LEU A 34 -10.57 -3.19 -3.61
CA LEU A 34 -11.94 -2.77 -3.90
C LEU A 34 -11.99 -1.66 -4.97
N ALA A 35 -11.05 -0.71 -4.93
CA ALA A 35 -11.00 0.40 -5.89
C ALA A 35 -10.58 -0.06 -7.28
N LEU A 36 -9.72 -1.07 -7.36
CA LEU A 36 -9.18 -1.62 -8.60
C LEU A 36 -10.05 -2.74 -9.17
N GLY A 37 -10.89 -3.37 -8.34
CA GLY A 37 -11.66 -4.56 -8.69
C GLY A 37 -10.82 -5.84 -8.76
N ALA A 38 -9.55 -5.78 -8.37
CA ALA A 38 -8.60 -6.88 -8.35
C ALA A 38 -7.48 -6.62 -7.34
N ALA A 39 -6.87 -7.67 -6.81
CA ALA A 39 -5.75 -7.55 -5.89
C ALA A 39 -4.53 -6.92 -6.60
N PRO A 40 -3.85 -5.95 -5.98
CA PRO A 40 -2.63 -5.38 -6.55
C PRO A 40 -1.49 -6.42 -6.52
N GLU A 41 -0.67 -6.45 -7.58
CA GLU A 41 0.56 -7.27 -7.62
C GLU A 41 1.63 -6.71 -6.69
N GLN A 42 1.68 -5.38 -6.58
CA GLN A 42 2.58 -4.68 -5.68
C GLN A 42 1.82 -3.57 -4.99
N LEU A 43 2.03 -3.45 -3.68
CA LEU A 43 1.49 -2.38 -2.86
C LEU A 43 2.59 -1.91 -1.91
N ASP A 44 2.95 -0.64 -2.03
CA ASP A 44 3.83 0.05 -1.09
C ASP A 44 3.04 1.12 -0.34
N VAL A 45 3.16 1.10 0.99
CA VAL A 45 2.56 2.11 1.86
C VAL A 45 3.68 2.82 2.59
N ARG A 46 3.81 4.12 2.30
CA ARG A 46 4.79 4.98 2.95
C ARG A 46 4.18 5.55 4.23
N TRP A 47 4.89 5.38 5.33
CA TRP A 47 4.42 5.79 6.67
C TRP A 47 5.17 7.03 7.14
N ARG A 48 4.43 7.95 7.73
CA ARG A 48 4.97 9.07 8.47
C ARG A 48 5.58 8.60 9.80
N PRO A 49 6.54 9.36 10.38
CA PRO A 49 7.10 9.06 11.70
C PRO A 49 6.06 9.01 12.83
N ASP A 50 4.92 9.69 12.66
CA ASP A 50 3.79 9.70 13.60
C ASP A 50 2.87 8.47 13.46
N GLY A 51 3.15 7.56 12.51
CA GLY A 51 2.37 6.36 12.24
C GLY A 51 1.23 6.56 11.24
N GLY A 52 1.02 7.77 10.73
CA GLY A 52 0.04 8.03 9.67
C GLY A 52 0.53 7.59 8.29
N ILE A 53 -0.40 7.42 7.34
CA ILE A 53 -0.03 7.16 5.95
C ILE A 53 0.45 8.47 5.31
N GLU A 54 1.58 8.42 4.60
CA GLU A 54 2.13 9.51 3.80
C GLU A 54 1.71 9.39 2.33
N GLY A 55 1.68 8.16 1.81
CA GLY A 55 1.31 7.90 0.43
C GLY A 55 1.29 6.41 0.11
N ILE A 56 0.76 6.10 -1.07
CA ILE A 56 0.53 4.74 -1.54
C ILE A 56 0.99 4.65 -3.00
N ASP A 57 1.75 3.62 -3.33
CA ASP A 57 2.05 3.24 -4.72
C ASP A 57 1.54 1.80 -4.92
N ALA A 58 0.68 1.61 -5.91
CA ALA A 58 0.06 0.34 -6.22
C ALA A 58 0.27 0.00 -7.69
N THR A 59 0.67 -1.24 -7.94
CA THR A 59 0.74 -1.82 -9.28
C THR A 59 -0.33 -2.89 -9.39
N VAL A 60 -1.19 -2.76 -10.39
CA VAL A 60 -2.12 -3.83 -10.78
C VAL A 60 -1.53 -4.66 -11.88
N GLY A 61 -1.68 -5.97 -11.77
CA GLY A 61 -1.41 -6.87 -12.88
C GLY A 61 -2.28 -6.56 -14.08
N PRO A 62 -2.04 -7.26 -15.21
CA PRO A 62 -2.95 -7.21 -16.33
C PRO A 62 -4.32 -7.74 -15.91
N ALA A 63 -5.23 -6.82 -15.63
CA ALA A 63 -6.61 -7.15 -15.35
C ALA A 63 -7.32 -7.62 -16.63
N ASP A 64 -8.37 -8.44 -16.49
CA ASP A 64 -9.23 -8.89 -17.59
C ASP A 64 -10.00 -7.73 -18.28
N GLY A 65 -9.72 -6.48 -17.93
CA GLY A 65 -10.30 -5.26 -18.49
C GLY A 65 -9.51 -4.00 -18.12
N PRO A 66 -9.84 -2.85 -18.72
CA PRO A 66 -9.15 -1.60 -18.46
C PRO A 66 -9.39 -1.14 -17.01
N VAL A 67 -8.31 -1.03 -16.23
CA VAL A 67 -8.34 -0.38 -14.92
C VAL A 67 -8.34 1.14 -15.14
N ASP A 68 -9.38 1.81 -14.66
CA ASP A 68 -9.42 3.27 -14.59
C ASP A 68 -8.58 3.73 -13.38
N ALA A 69 -7.28 3.91 -13.63
CA ALA A 69 -6.32 4.31 -12.61
C ALA A 69 -6.70 5.65 -11.95
N ASP A 70 -7.23 6.61 -12.71
CA ASP A 70 -7.66 7.90 -12.19
C ASP A 70 -8.85 7.76 -11.23
N ARG A 71 -9.83 6.90 -11.57
CA ARG A 71 -10.94 6.60 -10.67
C ARG A 71 -10.45 5.90 -9.42
N ALA A 72 -9.58 4.90 -9.54
CA ALA A 72 -9.03 4.17 -8.40
C ALA A 72 -8.27 5.11 -7.44
N VAL A 73 -7.42 5.99 -7.98
CA VAL A 73 -6.69 7.02 -7.20
C VAL A 73 -7.66 7.87 -6.38
N ARG A 74 -8.74 8.37 -6.99
CA ARG A 74 -9.74 9.21 -6.28
C ARG A 74 -10.47 8.43 -5.19
N LEU A 75 -10.82 7.17 -5.43
CA LEU A 75 -11.50 6.32 -4.45
C LEU A 75 -10.60 6.01 -3.25
N ILE A 76 -9.36 5.59 -3.51
CA ILE A 76 -8.36 5.28 -2.47
C ILE A 76 -8.08 6.54 -1.65
N ALA A 77 -7.83 7.67 -2.32
CA ALA A 77 -7.54 8.93 -1.66
C ALA A 77 -8.73 9.39 -0.78
N GLY A 78 -9.95 9.35 -1.32
CA GLY A 78 -11.15 9.74 -0.60
C GLY A 78 -11.44 8.85 0.62
N TYR A 79 -11.24 7.54 0.50
CA TYR A 79 -11.51 6.61 1.59
C TYR A 79 -10.47 6.70 2.71
N LEU A 80 -9.19 6.88 2.35
CA LEU A 80 -8.09 6.93 3.32
C LEU A 80 -7.75 8.34 3.81
N GLY A 81 -8.51 9.35 3.39
CA GLY A 81 -8.28 10.76 3.76
C GLY A 81 -6.95 11.32 3.24
N LEU A 82 -6.48 10.78 2.11
CA LEU A 82 -5.26 11.25 1.42
C LEU A 82 -5.63 12.23 0.32
N ARG A 83 -4.65 13.01 -0.13
CA ARG A 83 -4.80 13.79 -1.36
C ARG A 83 -4.48 12.89 -2.58
N PRO A 84 -5.12 13.11 -3.74
CA PRO A 84 -4.87 12.31 -4.93
C PRO A 84 -3.39 12.23 -5.33
N GLU A 85 -2.61 13.31 -5.17
CA GLU A 85 -1.17 13.33 -5.46
C GLU A 85 -0.32 12.43 -4.54
N GLN A 86 -0.89 11.94 -3.43
CA GLN A 86 -0.25 11.01 -2.51
C GLN A 86 -0.50 9.54 -2.90
N VAL A 87 -1.37 9.30 -3.88
CA VAL A 87 -1.75 7.96 -4.34
C VAL A 87 -1.34 7.80 -5.79
N ARG A 88 -0.64 6.70 -6.08
CA ARG A 88 -0.23 6.36 -7.43
C ARG A 88 -0.68 4.94 -7.76
N VAL A 89 -1.34 4.79 -8.90
CA VAL A 89 -1.78 3.50 -9.44
C VAL A 89 -1.16 3.33 -10.81
N ARG A 90 -0.51 2.20 -11.06
CA ARG A 90 0.07 1.84 -12.36
C ARG A 90 -0.43 0.48 -12.80
N ALA A 91 -0.64 0.31 -14.10
CA ALA A 91 -0.77 -1.01 -14.67
C ALA A 91 0.63 -1.62 -14.85
N ALA A 92 0.78 -2.90 -14.51
CA ALA A 92 1.95 -3.69 -14.85
C ALA A 92 2.02 -3.73 -16.38
N GLU A 93 3.13 -3.26 -16.93
CA GLU A 93 3.38 -3.43 -18.36
C GLU A 93 3.47 -4.93 -18.63
N HIS A 94 2.65 -5.44 -19.55
CA HIS A 94 2.89 -6.76 -20.11
C HIS A 94 4.32 -6.76 -20.62
N GLY A 95 5.18 -7.63 -20.07
CA GLY A 95 6.51 -7.84 -20.61
C GLY A 95 6.41 -8.11 -22.11
N GLY A 96 6.72 -7.10 -22.90
CA GLY A 96 6.67 -7.18 -24.35
C GLY A 96 7.68 -8.21 -24.81
N GLN A 97 7.20 -9.40 -25.12
CA GLN A 97 7.87 -10.31 -26.03
C GLN A 97 7.85 -9.61 -27.42
N GLY A 98 8.84 -8.78 -27.71
CA GLY A 98 8.81 -7.96 -28.92
C GLY A 98 9.96 -6.97 -29.03
N GLY A 99 11.18 -7.48 -29.17
CA GLY A 99 12.38 -6.68 -29.40
C GLY A 99 13.43 -7.43 -30.21
N MET A 100 13.03 -7.97 -31.36
CA MET A 100 13.97 -8.43 -32.38
C MET A 100 14.67 -7.17 -32.93
N GLN A 101 15.79 -6.79 -32.34
CA GLN A 101 16.68 -5.80 -32.93
C GLN A 101 17.42 -6.49 -34.09
N ARG A 102 17.09 -6.06 -35.31
CA ARG A 102 17.89 -6.30 -36.52
C ARG A 102 19.02 -5.27 -36.59
#